data_AF-A0A1Q3WP56-F1
#
_entry.id   AF-A0A1Q3WP56-F1
#
_cell.length_a   1.000
_cell.length_b   1.000
_cell.length_c   1.000
_cell.angle_alpha   90.00
_cell.angle_beta   90.00
_cell.angle_gamma   90.00
#
_symmetry.space_group_name_H-M   'P 1'
#
loop_
_entity.id
_entity.type
_entity.pdbx_description
1 polymer ?
#
loop_
_entity_poly.entity_id
_entity_poly.type
_entity_poly.pdbx_seq_one_letter_code
_entity_poly.pdbx_strand_id
1 'polypeptide(L)'
;MKQLSLGLLMVLLMIGCDTNAVYKEYTDIDEGKWYIKNAPSFTFEITDAAIPYNIYYNLRNSLSYGYYNLYLTRYLRDANGKEIESRLDELILMDPKTGKPNGDGLGDLFDHKFLMKRNYRFPKPGKYTMQIRQYMRQDPLLNILSVGITVEKATPPSSH
;
A
#
# COMPACT_ATOMS: atom_id res chain seq x y z
N MET A 1 -51.97 30.58 3.96
CA MET A 1 -50.64 31.21 4.08
C MET A 1 -49.83 30.33 5.02
N LYS A 2 -48.65 29.78 4.77
CA LYS A 2 -47.63 29.93 3.73
C LYS A 2 -47.08 28.54 3.41
N GLN A 3 -46.85 28.30 2.13
CA GLN A 3 -46.03 27.21 1.61
C GLN A 3 -44.63 27.32 2.23
N LEU A 4 -44.06 26.23 2.72
CA LEU A 4 -42.60 26.13 2.88
C LEU A 4 -42.15 24.77 2.34
N SER A 5 -41.79 24.84 1.07
CA SER A 5 -41.10 23.84 0.27
C SER A 5 -39.83 23.40 1.00
N LEU A 6 -39.86 22.22 1.62
CA LEU A 6 -38.66 21.62 2.19
C LEU A 6 -37.95 20.84 1.08
N GLY A 7 -36.97 21.50 0.46
CA GLY A 7 -36.16 20.96 -0.61
C GLY A 7 -35.49 19.66 -0.20
N LEU A 8 -35.75 18.61 -0.99
CA LEU A 8 -35.07 17.33 -0.93
C LEU A 8 -33.62 17.53 -1.37
N LEU A 9 -32.72 17.76 -0.41
CA LEU A 9 -31.29 17.81 -0.65
C LEU A 9 -30.80 16.39 -0.93
N MET A 10 -30.81 16.02 -2.21
CA MET A 10 -30.28 14.76 -2.71
C MET A 10 -28.75 14.79 -2.59
N VAL A 11 -28.24 14.19 -1.51
CA VAL A 11 -26.81 13.96 -1.32
C VAL A 11 -26.37 12.91 -2.35
N LEU A 12 -25.76 13.36 -3.45
CA LEU A 12 -25.02 12.48 -4.36
C LEU A 12 -23.78 11.96 -3.61
N LEU A 13 -23.88 10.76 -3.06
CA LEU A 13 -22.73 9.98 -2.67
C LEU A 13 -22.03 9.51 -3.95
N MET A 14 -20.97 10.21 -4.37
CA MET A 14 -20.07 9.71 -5.40
C MET A 14 -19.26 8.56 -4.79
N ILE A 15 -19.76 7.34 -4.93
CA ILE A 15 -19.03 6.13 -4.61
C ILE A 15 -18.06 5.89 -5.78
N GLY A 16 -16.91 6.54 -5.76
CA GLY A 16 -15.78 6.21 -6.62
C GLY A 16 -15.20 4.87 -6.19
N CYS A 17 -15.80 3.76 -6.63
CA CYS A 17 -15.21 2.45 -6.46
C CYS A 17 -14.03 2.35 -7.42
N ASP A 18 -12.81 2.30 -6.89
CA ASP A 18 -11.60 2.05 -7.67
C ASP A 18 -11.68 0.60 -8.20
N THR A 19 -12.24 0.44 -9.42
CA THR A 19 -12.74 -0.85 -9.93
C THR A 19 -11.66 -1.88 -10.23
N ASN A 20 -10.39 -1.48 -10.22
CA ASN A 20 -9.26 -2.33 -10.62
C ASN A 20 -8.57 -3.02 -9.45
N ALA A 21 -8.73 -2.54 -8.21
CA ALA A 21 -8.13 -3.14 -7.03
C ALA A 21 -8.86 -4.43 -6.65
N VAL A 22 -8.14 -5.55 -6.61
CA VAL A 22 -8.66 -6.85 -6.13
C VAL A 22 -8.37 -7.07 -4.64
N TYR A 23 -7.43 -6.29 -4.10
CA TYR A 23 -7.11 -6.30 -2.67
C TYR A 23 -6.46 -4.97 -2.29
N LYS A 24 -6.85 -4.43 -1.13
CA LYS A 24 -6.26 -3.22 -0.55
C LYS A 24 -6.44 -3.29 0.96
N GLU A 25 -5.33 -3.38 1.68
CA GLU A 25 -5.35 -3.45 3.15
C GLU A 25 -4.14 -2.73 3.73
N TYR A 26 -4.30 -2.25 4.96
CA TYR A 26 -3.30 -1.55 5.75
C TYR A 26 -3.31 -2.12 7.16
N THR A 27 -2.14 -2.19 7.76
CA THR A 27 -1.96 -2.47 9.19
C THR A 27 -1.38 -1.22 9.84
N ASP A 28 -2.06 -0.73 10.87
CA ASP A 28 -1.56 0.37 11.68
C ASP A 28 -0.36 -0.09 12.51
N ILE A 29 0.62 0.79 12.64
CA ILE A 29 1.80 0.59 13.47
C ILE A 29 1.59 1.33 14.77
N ASP A 30 1.54 0.56 15.86
CA ASP A 30 1.29 1.08 17.20
C ASP A 30 2.31 2.14 17.60
N GLU A 31 1.79 3.28 18.07
CA GLU A 31 2.55 4.49 18.42
C GLU A 31 3.56 4.99 17.36
N GLY A 32 3.41 4.57 16.10
CA GLY A 32 4.38 4.86 15.06
C GLY A 32 5.74 4.13 15.23
N LYS A 33 5.79 3.06 16.04
CA LYS A 33 7.01 2.31 16.39
C LYS A 33 7.06 0.98 15.66
N TRP A 34 7.65 0.96 14.47
CA TRP A 34 7.74 -0.26 13.66
C TRP A 34 8.93 -1.13 14.06
N TYR A 35 8.65 -2.10 14.94
CA TYR A 35 9.64 -3.10 15.33
C TYR A 35 9.96 -4.09 14.22
N ILE A 36 11.21 -4.57 14.13
CA ILE A 36 11.61 -5.61 13.16
C ILE A 36 10.77 -6.89 13.31
N LYS A 37 10.40 -7.25 14.54
CA LYS A 37 9.54 -8.40 14.83
C LYS A 37 8.10 -8.22 14.36
N ASN A 38 7.63 -6.99 14.21
CA ASN A 38 6.32 -6.69 13.66
C ASN A 38 6.42 -6.79 12.13
N ALA A 39 5.96 -7.91 11.57
CA ALA A 39 6.00 -8.18 10.14
C ALA A 39 4.58 -8.35 9.58
N PRO A 40 3.87 -7.24 9.27
CA PRO A 40 2.52 -7.27 8.70
C PRO A 40 2.42 -8.24 7.52
N SER A 41 1.35 -9.03 7.50
CA SER A 41 1.13 -10.08 6.52
C SER A 41 -0.26 -9.95 5.91
N PHE A 42 -0.30 -9.86 4.60
CA PHE A 42 -1.49 -9.54 3.81
C PHE A 42 -1.84 -10.74 2.94
N THR A 43 -3.00 -11.33 3.16
CA THR A 43 -3.44 -12.52 2.42
C THR A 43 -4.56 -12.16 1.46
N PHE A 44 -4.36 -12.46 0.19
CA PHE A 44 -5.28 -12.13 -0.89
C PHE A 44 -5.46 -13.31 -1.85
N GLU A 45 -6.56 -13.29 -2.60
CA GLU A 45 -6.91 -14.35 -3.55
C GLU A 45 -6.81 -13.86 -5.00
N ILE A 46 -6.14 -14.66 -5.83
CA ILE A 46 -6.05 -14.44 -7.26
C ILE A 46 -6.96 -15.45 -7.95
N THR A 47 -8.01 -14.95 -8.61
CA THR A 47 -9.00 -15.79 -9.30
C THR A 47 -8.62 -16.06 -10.76
N ASP A 48 -7.88 -15.15 -11.40
CA ASP A 48 -7.45 -15.26 -12.79
C ASP A 48 -5.94 -15.02 -12.92
N ALA A 49 -5.18 -16.10 -13.02
CA ALA A 49 -3.73 -16.04 -13.22
C ALA A 49 -3.33 -15.78 -14.70
N ALA A 50 -4.28 -15.76 -15.63
CA ALA A 50 -4.02 -15.51 -17.05
C ALA A 50 -3.84 -14.02 -17.37
N ILE A 51 -4.09 -13.11 -16.42
CA ILE A 51 -3.86 -11.67 -16.56
C ILE A 51 -2.71 -11.17 -15.67
N PRO A 52 -2.07 -10.05 -16.03
CA PRO A 52 -1.06 -9.41 -15.19
C PRO A 52 -1.69 -8.53 -14.10
N TYR A 53 -0.95 -8.31 -13.02
CA TYR A 53 -1.33 -7.49 -11.86
C TYR A 53 -0.24 -6.49 -11.51
N ASN A 54 -0.62 -5.30 -11.05
CA ASN A 54 0.28 -4.38 -10.38
C ASN A 54 0.14 -4.54 -8.87
N ILE A 55 1.27 -4.66 -8.19
CA ILE A 55 1.33 -4.76 -6.74
C ILE A 55 2.04 -3.52 -6.23
N TYR A 56 1.49 -2.89 -5.19
CA TYR A 56 2.04 -1.68 -4.58
C TYR A 56 2.27 -1.89 -3.09
N TYR A 57 3.32 -1.24 -2.57
CA TYR A 57 3.36 -0.88 -1.16
C TYR A 57 2.49 0.34 -0.96
N ASN A 58 1.74 0.35 0.14
CA ASN A 58 1.18 1.57 0.70
C ASN A 58 1.85 1.84 2.05
N LEU A 59 2.34 3.06 2.25
CA LEU A 59 3.03 3.44 3.47
C LEU A 59 2.51 4.80 3.93
N ARG A 60 2.29 4.94 5.23
CA ARG A 60 2.06 6.25 5.85
C ARG A 60 3.15 6.53 6.86
N ASN A 61 3.77 7.69 6.77
CA ASN A 61 4.70 8.19 7.78
C ASN A 61 4.36 9.63 8.20
N SER A 62 4.89 10.05 9.34
CA SER A 62 4.84 11.45 9.73
C SER A 62 6.03 12.24 9.17
N LEU A 63 5.94 13.57 9.19
CA LEU A 63 7.03 14.49 8.84
C LEU A 63 8.26 14.30 9.74
N SER A 64 8.06 13.77 10.96
CA SER A 64 9.13 13.50 11.91
C SER A 64 9.93 12.23 11.58
N TYR A 65 9.59 11.51 10.50
CA TYR A 65 10.38 10.39 10.03
C TYR A 65 11.81 10.85 9.69
N GLY A 66 12.81 10.23 10.31
CA GLY A 66 14.17 10.76 10.34
C GLY A 66 15.05 10.45 9.12
N TYR A 67 14.52 9.78 8.10
CA TYR A 67 15.30 9.33 6.95
C TYR A 67 14.60 9.69 5.64
N TYR A 68 15.34 10.01 4.60
CA TYR A 68 14.72 10.26 3.28
C TYR A 68 14.24 8.96 2.60
N ASN A 69 14.75 7.79 3.05
CA ASN A 69 14.44 6.48 2.49
C ASN A 69 14.01 5.46 3.57
N LEU A 70 13.51 4.33 3.10
CA LEU A 70 13.13 3.17 3.89
C LEU A 70 13.55 1.89 3.15
N TYR A 71 14.41 1.11 3.79
CA TYR A 71 14.70 -0.26 3.36
C TYR A 71 13.72 -1.24 4.01
N LEU A 72 13.15 -2.13 3.21
CA LEU A 72 12.26 -3.18 3.68
C LEU A 72 12.43 -4.45 2.85
N THR A 73 12.12 -5.60 3.45
CA THR A 73 12.07 -6.87 2.74
C THR A 73 10.63 -7.32 2.59
N ARG A 74 10.27 -7.74 1.38
CA ARG A 74 9.01 -8.41 1.09
C ARG A 74 9.20 -9.90 0.86
N TYR A 75 8.21 -10.68 1.27
CA TYR A 75 8.16 -12.12 1.07
C TYR A 75 6.80 -12.49 0.47
N LEU A 76 6.79 -13.08 -0.72
CA LEU A 76 5.59 -13.60 -1.36
C LEU A 76 5.54 -15.11 -1.19
N ARG A 77 4.47 -15.61 -0.60
CA ARG A 77 4.23 -17.04 -0.35
C ARG A 77 2.95 -17.52 -1.04
N ASP A 78 2.95 -18.77 -1.49
CA ASP A 78 1.74 -19.44 -1.98
C ASP A 78 0.84 -19.93 -0.82
N ALA A 79 -0.30 -20.51 -1.17
CA ALA A 79 -1.28 -21.04 -0.21
C ALA A 79 -0.72 -22.14 0.71
N ASN A 80 0.40 -22.78 0.36
CA ASN A 80 1.06 -23.80 1.19
C ASN A 80 2.16 -23.19 2.08
N GLY A 81 2.33 -21.86 2.06
CA GLY A 81 3.41 -21.17 2.75
C GLY A 81 4.77 -21.28 2.05
N LYS A 82 4.83 -21.85 0.84
CA LYS A 82 6.08 -21.92 0.08
C LYS A 82 6.45 -20.51 -0.39
N GLU A 83 7.67 -20.08 -0.07
CA GLU A 83 8.20 -18.83 -0.57
C GLU A 83 8.45 -18.90 -2.07
N ILE A 84 7.80 -18.00 -2.81
CA ILE A 84 7.96 -17.82 -4.25
C ILE A 84 9.06 -16.80 -4.51
N GLU A 85 9.11 -15.75 -3.69
CA GLU A 85 10.05 -14.64 -3.86
C GLU A 85 10.31 -13.94 -2.52
N SER A 86 11.56 -13.57 -2.29
CA SER A 86 11.97 -12.59 -1.27
C SER A 86 12.80 -11.49 -1.91
N ARG A 87 12.59 -10.23 -1.54
CA ARG A 87 13.38 -9.11 -2.07
C ARG A 87 13.53 -7.98 -1.06
N LEU A 88 14.73 -7.43 -0.97
CA LEU A 88 15.01 -6.14 -0.31
C LEU A 88 14.73 -5.01 -1.32
N ASP A 89 13.86 -4.08 -0.92
CA ASP A 89 13.51 -2.90 -1.71
C ASP A 89 13.86 -1.62 -0.91
N GLU A 90 14.17 -0.55 -1.65
CA GLU A 90 14.38 0.80 -1.12
C GLU A 90 13.22 1.70 -1.57
N LEU A 91 12.57 2.35 -0.62
CA LEU A 91 11.51 3.32 -0.88
C LEU A 91 12.03 4.73 -0.57
N ILE A 92 11.92 5.65 -1.52
CA ILE A 92 12.35 7.04 -1.36
C ILE A 92 11.16 7.88 -0.90
N LEU A 93 11.07 8.11 0.41
CA LEU A 93 9.94 8.80 1.05
C LEU A 93 10.06 10.32 0.96
N MET A 94 11.28 10.85 0.88
CA MET A 94 11.55 12.29 0.78
C MET A 94 12.68 12.56 -0.20
N ASP A 95 12.73 13.77 -0.76
CA ASP A 95 13.87 14.25 -1.53
C ASP A 95 15.11 14.35 -0.61
N PRO A 96 16.25 13.74 -0.98
CA PRO A 96 17.40 13.63 -0.10
C PRO A 96 18.14 14.95 0.13
N LYS A 97 17.89 15.99 -0.70
CA LYS A 97 18.57 17.30 -0.59
C LYS A 97 17.73 18.31 0.17
N THR A 98 16.44 18.33 -0.11
CA THR A 98 15.50 19.33 0.40
C THR A 98 14.70 18.83 1.59
N GLY A 99 14.63 17.51 1.80
CA GLY A 99 13.76 16.90 2.82
C GLY A 99 12.28 17.00 2.47
N LYS A 100 11.92 17.46 1.26
CA LYS A 100 10.53 17.55 0.85
C LYS A 100 9.93 16.15 0.72
N PRO A 101 8.79 15.84 1.35
CA PRO A 101 8.15 14.54 1.22
C PRO A 101 7.68 14.23 -0.21
N ASN A 102 7.86 12.99 -0.63
CA ASN A 102 7.44 12.44 -1.91
C ASN A 102 6.11 11.70 -1.76
N GLY A 103 4.98 12.41 -1.71
CA GLY A 103 3.67 11.79 -1.54
C GLY A 103 2.58 12.84 -1.37
N ASP A 104 1.36 12.38 -1.21
CA ASP A 104 0.23 13.26 -0.89
C ASP A 104 0.08 13.31 0.63
N GLY A 105 -0.01 14.52 1.19
CA GLY A 105 -0.04 14.70 2.63
C GLY A 105 -0.93 15.86 3.06
N LEU A 106 -1.45 15.75 4.30
CA LEU A 106 -2.18 16.80 4.98
C LEU A 106 -1.55 17.02 6.35
N GLY A 107 -1.06 18.24 6.60
CA GLY A 107 -0.32 18.55 7.82
C GLY A 107 0.96 17.72 7.91
N ASP A 108 1.10 16.96 8.99
CA ASP A 108 2.31 16.20 9.30
C ASP A 108 2.29 14.76 8.77
N LEU A 109 1.26 14.34 8.03
CA LEU A 109 1.09 12.96 7.56
C LEU A 109 1.28 12.85 6.05
N PHE A 110 2.02 11.84 5.61
CA PHE A 110 2.31 11.59 4.20
C PHE A 110 1.95 10.16 3.82
N ASP A 111 1.11 10.02 2.80
CA ASP A 111 0.74 8.76 2.19
C ASP A 111 1.57 8.51 0.92
N HIS A 112 2.08 7.30 0.82
CA HIS A 112 2.89 6.86 -0.30
C HIS A 112 2.31 5.59 -0.93
N LYS A 113 2.30 5.56 -2.27
CA LYS A 113 1.99 4.37 -3.07
C LYS A 113 3.19 4.05 -3.97
N PHE A 114 3.96 3.03 -3.62
CA PHE A 114 5.14 2.62 -4.39
C PHE A 114 4.87 1.35 -5.18
N LEU A 115 5.21 1.35 -6.47
CA LEU A 115 5.08 0.15 -7.28
C LEU A 115 6.09 -0.92 -6.84
N MET A 116 5.57 -2.02 -6.32
CA MET A 116 6.34 -3.19 -5.88
C MET A 116 6.62 -4.15 -7.04
N LYS A 117 5.60 -4.49 -7.82
CA LYS A 117 5.72 -5.31 -9.03
C LYS A 117 4.80 -4.78 -10.12
N ARG A 118 5.38 -4.53 -11.31
CA ARG A 118 4.64 -4.15 -12.50
C ARG A 118 4.25 -5.38 -13.31
N ASN A 119 3.00 -5.45 -13.77
CA ASN A 119 2.50 -6.50 -14.67
C ASN A 119 2.85 -7.94 -14.25
N TYR A 120 2.84 -8.20 -12.95
CA TYR A 120 3.17 -9.50 -12.39
C TYR A 120 2.09 -10.53 -12.72
N ARG A 121 2.50 -11.68 -13.28
CA ARG A 121 1.62 -12.81 -13.53
C ARG A 121 1.80 -13.84 -12.43
N PHE A 122 0.74 -14.10 -11.69
CA PHE A 122 0.76 -15.15 -10.68
C PHE A 122 0.88 -16.52 -11.35
N PRO A 123 1.59 -17.50 -10.76
CA PRO A 123 1.78 -18.81 -11.40
C PRO A 123 0.49 -19.61 -11.60
N LYS A 124 -0.49 -19.43 -10.71
CA LYS A 124 -1.79 -20.11 -10.72
C LYS A 124 -2.83 -19.35 -9.90
N PRO A 125 -4.13 -19.58 -10.12
CA PRO A 125 -5.16 -19.09 -9.21
C PRO A 125 -4.97 -19.64 -7.79
N GLY A 126 -5.33 -18.86 -6.78
CA GLY A 126 -5.28 -19.28 -5.38
C GLY A 126 -4.91 -18.15 -4.42
N LYS A 127 -4.74 -18.52 -3.16
CA LYS A 127 -4.33 -17.61 -2.09
C LYS A 127 -2.82 -17.37 -2.11
N TYR A 128 -2.45 -16.14 -1.84
CA TYR A 128 -1.07 -15.70 -1.66
C TYR A 128 -0.97 -14.84 -0.41
N THR A 129 0.19 -14.87 0.23
CA THR A 129 0.50 -14.01 1.38
C THR A 129 1.71 -13.17 1.07
N MET A 130 1.57 -11.85 1.16
CA MET A 130 2.67 -10.90 1.13
C MET A 130 3.00 -10.48 2.57
N GLN A 131 4.21 -10.77 3.03
CA GLN A 131 4.71 -10.30 4.30
C GLN A 131 5.73 -9.18 4.08
N ILE A 132 5.65 -8.12 4.86
CA ILE A 132 6.57 -6.97 4.80
C ILE A 132 7.30 -6.86 6.15
N ARG A 133 8.62 -6.70 6.10
CA ARG A 133 9.46 -6.47 7.27
C ARG A 133 10.38 -5.28 7.02
N GLN A 134 10.46 -4.36 7.97
CA GLN A 134 11.45 -3.27 7.90
C GLN A 134 12.88 -3.80 7.98
N TYR A 135 13.80 -3.18 7.24
CA TYR A 135 15.21 -3.56 7.17
C TYR A 135 16.12 -2.34 7.45
N MET A 136 15.70 -1.48 8.38
CA MET A 136 16.49 -0.36 8.86
C MET A 136 17.34 -0.82 10.06
N ARG A 137 18.44 -0.10 10.32
CA ARG A 137 19.30 -0.36 11.50
C ARG A 137 18.60 -0.04 12.83
N GLN A 138 17.63 0.87 12.80
CA GLN A 138 16.91 1.34 13.98
C GLN A 138 15.74 0.41 14.31
N ASP A 139 15.64 -0.02 15.57
CA ASP A 139 14.55 -0.87 16.08
C ASP A 139 14.08 -0.36 17.46
N PRO A 140 12.84 0.13 17.61
CA PRO A 140 11.85 0.30 16.55
C PRO A 140 12.21 1.44 15.59
N LEU A 141 11.84 1.26 14.33
CA LEU A 141 11.83 2.36 13.36
C LEU A 141 10.66 3.30 13.70
N LEU A 142 10.98 4.54 14.05
CA LEU A 142 9.99 5.53 14.51
C LEU A 142 9.27 6.20 13.34
N ASN A 143 8.09 6.75 13.63
CA ASN A 143 7.30 7.62 12.75
C ASN A 143 6.76 6.97 11.47
N ILE A 144 6.67 5.63 11.44
CA ILE A 144 5.89 4.89 10.44
C ILE A 144 4.53 4.57 11.06
N LEU A 145 3.45 5.07 10.47
CA LEU A 145 2.11 5.00 11.04
C LEU A 145 1.29 3.82 10.50
N SER A 146 1.46 3.46 9.24
CA SER A 146 0.84 2.26 8.68
C SER A 146 1.62 1.70 7.51
N VAL A 147 1.48 0.39 7.31
CA VAL A 147 2.07 -0.37 6.20
C VAL A 147 0.96 -1.18 5.58
N GLY A 148 0.89 -1.22 4.25
CA GLY A 148 -0.16 -1.91 3.52
C GLY A 148 0.29 -2.34 2.15
N ILE A 149 -0.62 -3.03 1.45
CA ILE A 149 -0.45 -3.34 0.04
C ILE A 149 -1.73 -3.08 -0.74
N THR A 150 -1.56 -2.81 -2.02
CA THR A 150 -2.65 -2.85 -3.00
C THR A 150 -2.28 -3.82 -4.10
N VAL A 151 -3.21 -4.68 -4.50
CA VAL A 151 -3.11 -5.55 -5.67
C VAL A 151 -4.19 -5.12 -6.66
N GLU A 152 -3.78 -4.71 -7.85
CA GLU A 152 -4.65 -4.24 -8.93
C GLU A 152 -4.48 -5.11 -10.15
N LYS A 153 -5.57 -5.39 -10.87
CA LYS A 153 -5.46 -5.90 -12.25
C LYS A 153 -4.69 -4.86 -13.05
N ALA A 154 -3.67 -5.28 -13.78
CA ALA A 154 -2.97 -4.36 -14.66
C ALA A 154 -3.90 -4.06 -15.85
N THR A 155 -4.37 -2.82 -15.94
CA THR A 155 -5.09 -2.35 -17.12
C THR A 155 -4.15 -2.46 -18.33
N PRO A 156 -4.61 -2.98 -19.49
CA PRO A 156 -3.84 -2.86 -20.72
C PRO A 156 -3.47 -1.39 -20.93
N PRO A 157 -2.26 -1.06 -21.43
CA PRO A 157 -1.97 0.32 -21.80
C PRO A 157 -3.06 0.78 -22.77
N SER A 158 -3.73 1.90 -22.45
CA SER A 158 -4.66 2.52 -23.38
C SER A 158 -3.88 2.83 -24.65
N SER A 159 -4.24 2.18 -25.74
CA SER A 159 -3.78 2.53 -27.07
C SER A 159 -4.38 3.91 -27.39
N HIS A 160 -3.62 4.96 -27.10
CA HIS A 160 -3.80 6.27 -27.70
C HIS A 160 -2.97 6.35 -28.97
#